data_AF-A0ABD5RWS8-F1
#
_entry.id   AF-A0ABD5RWS8-F1
#
_cell.length_a   1.000
_cell.length_b   1.000
_cell.length_c   1.000
_cell.angle_alpha   90.00
_cell.angle_beta   90.00
_cell.angle_gamma   90.00
#
_symmetry.space_group_name_H-M   'P 1'
#
loop_
_entity.id
_entity.type
_entity.pdbx_description
1 polymer ?
#
loop_
_entity_poly.entity_id
_entity_poly.type
_entity_poly.pdbx_seq_one_letter_code
_entity_poly.pdbx_strand_id
1 'polypeptide(L)'
;MTDSRERRFGALTDATGEKTKSKALDTAVGYYLKMSGGGSSYPTGRVEKLMQLADQRGSVTAAEIAEVLDTDELSVDFDQRWSVGD
;
A
#
# COMPACT_ATOMS: atom_id res chain seq x y z
N MET A 1 29.24 1.73 -1.48
CA MET A 1 27.82 1.82 -1.15
C MET A 1 27.74 1.71 0.36
N THR A 2 27.06 2.59 1.10
CA THR A 2 27.06 2.49 2.57
C THR A 2 26.31 1.21 2.98
N ASP A 3 26.82 0.45 3.96
CA ASP A 3 26.20 -0.79 4.45
C ASP A 3 24.69 -0.61 4.74
N SER A 4 24.30 0.59 5.17
CA SER A 4 22.89 0.93 5.40
C SER A 4 22.03 0.86 4.14
N ARG A 5 22.54 1.26 2.96
CA ARG A 5 21.77 1.21 1.71
C ARG A 5 21.60 -0.24 1.24
N GLU A 6 22.64 -1.05 1.38
CA GLU A 6 22.57 -2.48 1.07
C GLU A 6 21.57 -3.21 1.96
N ARG A 7 21.57 -2.94 3.27
CA ARG A 7 20.57 -3.49 4.20
C ARG A 7 19.14 -3.11 3.83
N ARG A 8 18.90 -1.83 3.47
CA ARG A 8 17.56 -1.39 3.03
C ARG A 8 17.13 -2.05 1.73
N PHE A 9 18.05 -2.27 0.79
CA PHE A 9 17.72 -2.99 -0.44
C PHE A 9 17.42 -4.47 -0.18
N GLY A 10 18.14 -5.13 0.74
CA GLY A 10 17.80 -6.48 1.18
C GLY A 10 16.39 -6.53 1.74
N ALA A 11 16.10 -5.69 2.74
CA ALA A 11 14.77 -5.61 3.35
C ALA A 11 13.66 -5.27 2.34
N LEU A 12 13.92 -4.38 1.37
CA LEU A 12 12.94 -4.06 0.33
C LEU A 12 12.66 -5.26 -0.57
N THR A 13 13.71 -5.97 -0.99
CA THR A 13 13.60 -7.17 -1.83
C THR A 13 12.78 -8.25 -1.12
N ASP A 14 13.04 -8.45 0.17
CA ASP A 14 12.27 -9.39 1.01
C ASP A 14 10.81 -8.96 1.15
N ALA A 15 10.56 -7.67 1.39
CA ALA A 15 9.21 -7.13 1.59
C ALA A 15 8.36 -7.18 0.32
N THR A 16 8.94 -6.95 -0.86
CA THR A 16 8.21 -7.02 -2.14
C THR A 16 8.15 -8.44 -2.71
N GLY A 17 8.90 -9.40 -2.16
CA GLY A 17 9.04 -10.75 -2.72
C GLY A 17 9.76 -10.81 -4.07
N GLU A 18 10.44 -9.72 -4.46
CA GLU A 18 11.08 -9.63 -5.77
C GLU A 18 12.45 -10.32 -5.78
N LYS A 19 12.90 -10.77 -6.94
CA LYS A 19 14.22 -11.45 -7.05
C LYS A 19 15.39 -10.51 -7.23
N THR A 20 15.11 -9.27 -7.64
CA THR A 20 16.16 -8.28 -7.97
C THR A 20 15.85 -6.94 -7.34
N LYS A 21 16.92 -6.21 -7.00
CA LYS A 21 16.82 -4.84 -6.45
C LYS A 21 16.08 -3.88 -7.39
N SER A 22 16.26 -4.06 -8.71
CA SER A 22 15.59 -3.22 -9.71
C SER A 22 14.07 -3.40 -9.65
N LYS A 23 13.59 -4.64 -9.65
CA LYS A 23 12.15 -4.93 -9.58
C LYS A 23 11.56 -4.49 -8.24
N ALA A 24 12.26 -4.74 -7.14
CA ALA A 24 11.84 -4.28 -5.82
C ALA A 24 11.67 -2.74 -5.78
N LEU A 25 12.56 -2.01 -6.48
CA LEU A 25 12.43 -0.56 -6.62
C LEU A 25 11.27 -0.16 -7.52
N ASP A 26 11.05 -0.84 -8.65
CA ASP A 26 9.93 -0.57 -9.55
C ASP A 26 8.58 -0.74 -8.81
N THR A 27 8.44 -1.82 -8.03
CA THR A 27 7.27 -2.07 -7.17
C THR A 27 7.11 -0.97 -6.11
N ALA A 28 8.19 -0.60 -5.41
CA ALA A 28 8.13 0.44 -4.40
C ALA A 28 7.76 1.82 -4.97
N VAL A 29 8.28 2.16 -6.14
CA VAL A 29 7.98 3.41 -6.85
C VAL A 29 6.53 3.41 -7.32
N GLY A 30 6.04 2.31 -7.90
CA GLY A 30 4.64 2.15 -8.30
C GLY A 30 3.69 2.38 -7.13
N TYR A 31 3.94 1.71 -6.01
CA TYR A 31 3.19 1.90 -4.77
C TYR A 31 3.22 3.36 -4.29
N TYR A 32 4.41 3.95 -4.18
CA TYR A 32 4.55 5.33 -3.70
C TYR A 32 3.76 6.32 -4.55
N LEU A 33 3.84 6.22 -5.88
CA LEU A 33 3.14 7.11 -6.81
C LEU A 33 1.61 6.96 -6.72
N LYS A 34 1.10 5.73 -6.57
CA LYS A 34 -0.34 5.47 -6.37
C LYS A 34 -0.84 6.04 -5.03
N MET A 35 -0.01 5.97 -4.00
CA MET A 35 -0.36 6.45 -2.65
C MET A 35 -0.28 7.97 -2.53
N SER A 36 0.79 8.58 -3.05
CA SER A 36 1.00 10.03 -2.96
C SER A 36 0.08 10.82 -3.89
N GLY A 37 -0.21 10.27 -5.07
CA GLY A 37 -0.83 11.05 -6.14
C GLY A 37 0.05 12.23 -6.59
N GLY A 38 -0.58 13.30 -7.08
CA GLY A 38 0.08 14.53 -7.52
C GLY A 38 0.80 14.44 -8.88
N GLY A 39 0.66 13.31 -9.58
CA GLY A 39 1.25 13.08 -10.90
C GLY A 39 0.20 13.04 -12.01
N SER A 40 0.64 13.04 -13.27
CA SER A 40 -0.26 12.91 -14.43
C SER A 40 -1.01 11.57 -14.45
N SER A 41 -0.33 10.48 -14.04
CA SER A 41 -0.92 9.14 -13.98
C SER A 41 -1.82 8.92 -12.75
N TYR A 42 -1.52 9.61 -11.64
CA TYR A 42 -2.27 9.52 -10.39
C TYR A 42 -2.49 10.93 -9.85
N PRO A 43 -3.53 11.65 -10.30
CA PRO A 43 -3.79 13.01 -9.83
C PRO A 43 -4.11 13.04 -8.32
N THR A 44 -4.95 12.11 -7.87
CA THR A 44 -5.36 11.95 -6.46
C THR A 44 -4.84 10.63 -5.91
N GLY A 45 -4.06 10.72 -4.83
CA GLY A 45 -3.47 9.56 -4.16
C GLY A 45 -4.51 8.74 -3.39
N ARG A 46 -4.24 7.45 -3.19
CA ARG A 46 -5.14 6.57 -2.41
C ARG A 46 -5.33 7.01 -0.97
N VAL A 47 -4.30 7.58 -0.33
CA VAL A 47 -4.41 8.13 1.04
C VAL A 47 -5.39 9.31 1.06
N GLU A 48 -5.31 10.18 0.06
CA GLU A 48 -6.25 11.30 -0.07
C GLU A 48 -7.68 10.81 -0.31
N LYS A 49 -7.87 9.81 -1.18
CA LYS A 49 -9.18 9.18 -1.41
C LYS A 49 -9.76 8.59 -0.13
N LEU A 50 -8.93 7.95 0.70
CA LEU A 50 -9.38 7.40 1.98
C LEU A 50 -9.84 8.51 2.94
N MET A 51 -9.07 9.61 3.03
CA MET A 51 -9.45 10.77 3.86
C MET A 51 -10.75 11.41 3.36
N GLN A 52 -10.91 11.58 2.05
CA GLN A 52 -12.15 12.09 1.45
C GLN A 52 -13.34 11.17 1.74
N LEU A 53 -13.15 9.85 1.65
CA LEU A 53 -14.19 8.87 1.97
C LEU A 53 -14.61 8.96 3.45
N ALA A 54 -13.64 9.05 4.35
CA ALA A 54 -13.88 9.18 5.79
C ALA A 54 -14.62 10.49 6.12
N ASP A 55 -14.24 11.61 5.48
CA ASP A 55 -14.90 12.90 5.64
C ASP A 55 -16.36 12.87 5.16
N GLN A 56 -16.62 12.24 4.02
CA GLN A 56 -17.98 12.14 3.44
C GLN A 56 -18.91 11.22 4.25
N ARG A 57 -18.40 10.12 4.82
CA ARG A 57 -19.21 9.12 5.53
C ARG A 57 -19.20 9.29 7.04
N GLY A 58 -18.29 10.10 7.58
CA GLY A 58 -18.02 10.25 9.03
C GLY A 58 -17.31 9.04 9.67
N SER A 59 -17.24 7.90 8.98
CA SER A 59 -16.49 6.70 9.38
C SER A 59 -16.21 5.81 8.17
N VAL A 60 -15.19 4.95 8.29
CA VAL A 60 -14.83 3.93 7.30
C VAL A 60 -14.52 2.62 8.03
N THR A 61 -15.05 1.54 7.49
CA THR A 61 -14.83 0.16 7.93
C THR A 61 -13.48 -0.36 7.42
N ALA A 62 -12.97 -1.42 8.04
CA ALA A 62 -11.72 -2.05 7.59
C ALA A 62 -11.82 -2.61 6.16
N ALA A 63 -12.99 -3.07 5.73
CA ALA A 63 -13.22 -3.52 4.36
C ALA A 63 -13.11 -2.37 3.34
N GLU A 64 -13.69 -1.20 3.66
CA GLU A 64 -13.57 -0.01 2.81
C GLU A 64 -12.13 0.54 2.79
N ILE A 65 -11.43 0.47 3.92
CA ILE A 65 -10.00 0.81 3.97
C ILE A 65 -9.20 -0.10 3.05
N ALA A 66 -9.43 -1.42 3.11
CA ALA A 66 -8.78 -2.40 2.24
C ALA A 66 -9.07 -2.09 0.77
N GLU A 67 -10.33 -1.88 0.39
CA GLU A 67 -10.74 -1.53 -0.97
C GLU A 67 -10.03 -0.27 -1.51
N VAL A 68 -9.88 0.77 -0.69
CA VAL A 68 -9.21 2.02 -1.11
C VAL A 68 -7.69 1.86 -1.21
N LEU A 69 -7.08 1.05 -0.34
CA LEU A 69 -5.63 0.92 -0.24
C LEU A 69 -5.04 -0.22 -1.07
N ASP A 70 -5.84 -1.18 -1.51
CA ASP A 70 -5.39 -2.34 -2.28
C ASP A 70 -4.77 -1.94 -3.63
N THR A 71 -3.51 -2.34 -3.85
CA THR A 71 -2.80 -2.15 -5.13
C THR A 71 -2.04 -3.40 -5.55
N ASP A 72 -1.71 -3.51 -6.84
CA ASP A 72 -0.92 -4.62 -7.37
C ASP A 72 0.46 -4.76 -6.70
N GLU A 73 1.04 -3.64 -6.24
CA GLU A 73 2.36 -3.59 -5.59
C GLU A 73 2.32 -3.97 -4.11
N LEU A 74 1.19 -3.72 -3.44
CA LEU A 74 0.97 -4.09 -2.05
C LEU A 74 -0.52 -4.36 -1.85
N SER A 75 -0.88 -5.63 -1.93
CA SER A 75 -2.28 -6.03 -1.75
C SER A 75 -2.70 -5.88 -0.29
N VAL A 76 -3.89 -5.34 -0.09
CA VAL A 76 -4.48 -5.10 1.23
C VAL A 76 -5.86 -5.74 1.26
N ASP A 77 -5.97 -6.82 2.05
CA ASP A 77 -7.22 -7.55 2.24
C ASP A 77 -7.68 -7.49 3.70
N PHE A 78 -9.00 -7.55 3.91
CA PHE A 78 -9.61 -7.66 5.23
C PHE A 78 -10.59 -8.84 5.26
N ASP A 79 -10.32 -9.84 6.10
CA ASP A 79 -11.22 -10.94 6.44
C ASP A 79 -11.56 -10.87 7.94
N GLN A 80 -12.85 -10.88 8.27
CA GLN A 80 -13.33 -10.92 9.65
C GLN A 80 -14.17 -12.17 9.88
N ARG A 81 -13.66 -13.06 10.75
CA ARG A 81 -14.39 -14.24 11.21
C ARG A 81 -14.96 -13.99 12.59
N TRP A 82 -16.26 -14.18 12.73
CA TRP A 82 -16.94 -14.16 14.02
C TRP A 82 -17.25 -15.59 14.45
N SER A 83 -16.76 -15.98 15.63
CA SER A 83 -17.24 -17.17 16.34
C SER A 83 -18.25 -16.73 17.39
N VAL A 84 -19.49 -17.20 17.27
CA VAL A 84 -20.56 -16.95 18.26
C VAL A 84 -20.80 -18.25 19.04
N GLY A 85 -20.49 -18.22 20.34
CA GLY A 85 -20.87 -19.24 21.33
C GLY A 85 -19.76 -20.22 21.72
N ASP A 86 -19.18 -20.00 22.90
CA ASP A 86 -18.79 -21.07 23.84
C ASP A 86 -19.72 -20.95 25.07
#